data_AF-A0A6V7LGM0-F1
#
_entry.id   AF-A0A6V7LGM0-F1
#
_cell.length_a   1.000
_cell.length_b   1.000
_cell.length_c   1.000
_cell.angle_alpha   90.00
_cell.angle_beta   90.00
_cell.angle_gamma   90.00
#
_symmetry.space_group_name_H-M   'P 1'
#
loop_
_entity.id
_entity.type
_entity.pdbx_description
1 polymer ?
#
loop_
_entity_poly.entity_id
_entity_poly.type
_entity_poly.pdbx_seq_one_letter_code
_entity_poly.pdbx_strand_id
1 'polypeptide(L)' 'MSDTKTLADYGLTSSTAKAQSPAMIGLIFRQENGQFEQLDITQYSQPPDLPDVMKSQEPNGSNGQEQTAA' A
#
# COMPACT_ATOMS: atom_id res chain seq x y z
N MET A 1 17.53 9.60 -7.25
CA MET A 1 17.53 9.06 -8.63
C MET A 1 18.52 9.88 -9.46
N SER A 2 19.09 9.30 -10.52
CA SER A 2 19.94 10.03 -11.48
C SER A 2 19.10 10.82 -12.47
N ASP A 3 19.43 12.11 -12.67
CA ASP A 3 18.73 13.04 -13.56
C ASP A 3 18.80 12.66 -15.04
N THR A 4 19.82 11.87 -15.40
CA THR A 4 20.06 11.42 -16.78
C THR A 4 19.29 10.17 -17.18
N LYS A 5 18.58 9.54 -16.24
CA LYS A 5 17.81 8.31 -16.49
C LYS A 5 16.32 8.61 -16.59
N THR A 6 15.62 7.83 -17.40
CA THR A 6 14.17 7.91 -17.53
C THR A 6 13.48 7.25 -16.33
N LEU A 7 12.20 7.56 -16.10
CA LEU A 7 11.39 6.91 -15.07
C LEU A 7 11.27 5.39 -15.33
N ALA A 8 11.19 4.99 -16.60
CA ALA A 8 11.09 3.59 -16.99
C ALA A 8 12.33 2.77 -16.61
N ASP A 9 13.52 3.39 -16.59
CA ASP A 9 14.77 2.74 -16.12
C ASP A 9 14.72 2.37 -14.64
N TYR A 10 13.82 2.98 -13.87
CA TYR A 10 13.53 2.65 -12.47
C TYR A 10 12.24 1.84 -12.30
N GLY A 11 11.68 1.31 -13.39
CA GLY A 11 10.46 0.49 -13.37
C GLY A 11 9.17 1.28 -13.17
N LEU A 12 9.20 2.62 -13.25
CA LEU A 12 8.00 3.47 -13.25
C LEU A 12 7.45 3.55 -14.68
N THR A 13 6.51 2.67 -15.00
CA THR A 13 5.90 2.54 -16.33
C THR A 13 4.38 2.67 -16.24
N SER A 14 3.69 2.71 -17.38
CA SER A 14 2.22 2.76 -17.41
C SER A 14 1.55 1.52 -16.80
N SER A 15 2.26 0.39 -16.72
CA SER A 15 1.72 -0.84 -16.10
C SER A 15 1.95 -0.89 -14.59
N THR A 16 2.96 -0.19 -14.06
CA THR A 16 3.30 -0.20 -12.63
C THR A 16 2.85 1.07 -11.88
N ALA A 17 2.69 2.19 -12.57
CA ALA A 17 2.20 3.46 -12.03
C ALA A 17 0.84 3.84 -12.65
N LYS A 18 -0.18 3.02 -12.40
CA LYS A 18 -1.53 3.19 -12.96
C LYS A 18 -2.26 4.36 -12.28
N ALA A 19 -3.24 4.96 -12.96
CA ALA A 19 -4.00 6.08 -12.39
C ALA A 19 -4.71 5.74 -11.06
N GLN A 20 -5.31 4.55 -10.97
CA GLN A 20 -5.99 4.05 -9.77
C GLN A 20 -5.03 3.46 -8.71
N SER A 21 -3.76 3.28 -9.06
CA SER A 21 -2.73 2.72 -8.18
C SER A 21 -1.38 3.33 -8.57
N PRO A 22 -1.19 4.61 -8.22
CA PRO A 22 0.02 5.34 -8.60
C PRO A 22 1.24 4.81 -7.85
N ALA A 23 2.41 4.93 -8.46
CA ALA A 23 3.67 4.63 -7.80
C ALA A 23 4.10 5.80 -6.89
N MET A 24 4.77 5.48 -5.80
CA MET A 24 5.26 6.46 -4.83
C MET A 24 6.70 6.87 -5.18
N ILE A 25 6.98 8.18 -5.17
CA ILE A 25 8.33 8.73 -5.32
C ILE A 25 8.66 9.54 -4.08
N GLY A 26 9.71 9.14 -3.36
CA GLY A 26 10.24 9.90 -2.23
C GLY A 26 10.98 11.14 -2.69
N LEU A 27 10.72 12.27 -2.03
CA LEU A 27 11.39 13.55 -2.26
C LEU A 27 12.08 13.98 -0.96
N ILE A 28 13.30 14.48 -1.09
CA ILE A 28 14.08 15.03 0.02
C ILE A 28 14.68 16.37 -0.41
N PHE A 29 14.77 17.31 0.53
CA PHE A 29 15.39 18.61 0.31
C PHE A 29 16.85 18.63 0.72
N ARG A 30 17.62 19.47 0.03
CA ARG A 30 18.97 19.83 0.43
C ARG A 30 18.89 20.96 1.44
N GLN A 31 19.48 20.74 2.61
CA GLN A 31 19.55 21.71 3.69
C GLN A 31 20.62 22.77 3.42
N GLU A 32 20.58 23.86 4.20
CA GLU A 32 21.53 24.99 4.09
C GLU A 32 22.99 24.57 4.27
N ASN A 33 23.23 23.55 5.09
CA ASN A 33 24.56 22.95 5.29
C ASN A 33 25.08 22.14 4.08
N GLY A 34 24.30 22.06 3.00
CA GLY A 34 24.62 21.36 1.77
C GLY A 34 24.35 19.85 1.79
N GLN A 35 23.87 19.30 2.90
CA GLN A 35 23.49 17.88 3.05
C GLN A 35 22.01 17.68 2.74
N PHE A 36 21.64 16.47 2.29
CA PHE A 36 20.23 16.11 2.14
C PHE A 36 19.65 15.67 3.48
N GLU A 37 18.36 15.96 3.69
CA GLU A 37 17.60 15.38 4.80
C GLU A 37 17.36 13.88 4.61
N GLN A 38 16.99 13.21 5.70
CA GLN A 38 16.55 11.82 5.62
C GLN A 38 15.18 11.76 4.96
N LEU A 39 14.96 10.73 4.14
CA LEU A 39 13.64 10.46 3.61
C LEU A 39 12.68 10.10 4.75
N ASP A 40 11.65 10.91 4.91
CA ASP A 40 10.54 10.65 5.82
C ASP A 40 9.22 10.70 5.04
N ILE A 41 8.40 9.66 5.17
CA ILE A 41 7.11 9.54 4.49
C ILE A 41 6.06 9.20 5.55
N THR A 42 5.30 10.23 5.94
CA THR A 42 4.18 10.06 6.87
C THR A 42 3.11 9.17 6.26
N GLN A 43 2.74 8.11 6.98
CA GLN A 43 1.70 7.19 6.54
C GLN A 43 0.32 7.84 6.53
N TYR A 44 -0.55 7.38 5.64
CA TYR A 44 -1.97 7.72 5.69
C TYR A 44 -2.61 7.21 6.99
N SER A 45 -3.69 7.87 7.39
CA SER A 45 -4.51 7.39 8.50
C SER A 45 -5.09 6.01 8.20
N GLN A 46 -5.27 5.21 9.25
CA GLN A 46 -5.97 3.94 9.14
C GLN A 46 -7.47 4.19 8.87
N PRO A 47 -8.13 3.36 8.03
CA PRO A 47 -9.57 3.40 7.89
C PRO A 47 -10.25 3.00 9.21
N PRO A 48 -11.51 3.42 9.44
CA PRO A 48 -12.27 2.97 10.61
C PRO A 48 -12.54 1.47 10.54
N ASP A 49 -12.90 0.89 11.69
CA ASP A 49 -13.33 -0.50 11.76
C ASP A 49 -14.54 -0.74 10.84
N LEU A 50 -14.50 -1.88 10.14
CA LEU A 50 -15.57 -2.27 9.23
C LEU A 50 -16.85 -2.54 10.05
N PRO A 51 -17.99 -1.89 9.75
CA PRO A 51 -19.25 -2.15 10.41
C PRO A 51 -19.67 -3.61 10.31
N ASP A 52 -20.35 -4.16 11.32
CA ASP A 52 -20.77 -5.57 11.34
C ASP A 52 -21.64 -5.96 10.14
N VAL A 53 -22.46 -5.03 9.64
CA VAL A 53 -23.31 -5.22 8.45
C VAL A 53 -22.51 -5.30 7.14
N MET A 54 -21.28 -4.80 7.12
CA MET A 54 -20.37 -4.83 5.97
C MET A 54 -19.36 -5.96 6.05
N LYS A 55 -19.18 -6.58 7.23
CA LYS A 55 -18.45 -7.84 7.34
C LYS A 55 -19.23 -8.85 6.52
N SER A 56 -18.57 -9.50 5.56
CA SER A 56 -19.21 -10.51 4.73
C SER A 56 -19.92 -11.49 5.65
N GLN A 57 -21.24 -11.62 5.47
CA GLN A 57 -21.99 -12.68 6.11
C GLN A 57 -21.37 -13.97 5.56
N GLU A 58 -20.59 -14.68 6.38
CA GLU A 58 -20.18 -16.06 6.08
C GLU A 58 -21.42 -16.75 5.50
N PRO A 59 -21.38 -17.25 4.25
CA PRO A 59 -22.52 -17.96 3.71
C PRO A 59 -22.77 -19.14 4.65
N ASN A 60 -23.89 -19.09 5.35
CA ASN A 60 -24.32 -20.11 6.28
C ASN A 60 -24.53 -21.43 5.52
N GLY A 61 -23.46 -22.19 5.35
CA GLY A 61 -23.40 -23.37 4.49
C GLY A 61 -22.17 -24.27 4.67
N SER A 62 -21.32 -24.03 5.67
CA SER A 62 -20.39 -25.07 6.15
C SER A 62 -21.10 -25.92 7.19
N ASN A 63 -21.57 -27.08 6.73
CA ASN A 63 -21.88 -28.29 7.49
C ASN A 63 -21.61 -28.19 9.00
N GLY A 64 -22.68 -27.97 9.75
CA GLY A 64 -22.73 -28.41 11.14
C GLY A 64 -22.71 -29.93 11.16
N GLN A 65 -21.54 -30.52 11.39
CA GLN A 65 -21.39 -31.81 12.06
C GLN A 65 -20.11 -31.79 12.89
N GLU A 66 -20.24 -31.24 14.09
CA GLU A 66 -19.52 -31.79 15.23
C GLU A 66 -20.12 -33.18 15.50
N GLN A 67 -19.34 -34.24 15.35
CA GLN A 67 -19.61 -35.49 16.05
C GLN A 67 -18.30 -36.14 16.49
N THR A 68 -18.09 -36.03 17.79
CA THR A 68 -17.18 -36.82 18.61
C THR A 68 -17.56 -38.31 18.55
N ALA A 69 -16.57 -39.17 18.84
CA ALA A 69 -16.63 -40.60 19.20
C ALA A 69 -16.48 -41.65 18.07
N ALA A 70 -15.28 -42.24 17.97
CA ALA A 70 -14.95 -43.62 18.38
C ALA A 70 -13.46 -43.91 18.11
#